data_AF-A0A0G4J0M9-F1
#
_entry.id   AF-A0A0G4J0M9-F1
#
_cell.length_a   1.000
_cell.length_b   1.000
_cell.length_c   1.000
_cell.angle_alpha   90.00
_cell.angle_beta   90.00
_cell.angle_gamma   90.00
#
_symmetry.space_group_name_H-M   'P 1'
#
loop_
_entity.id
_entity.type
_entity.pdbx_description
1 polymer ?
#
loop_
_entity_poly.entity_id
_entity_poly.type
_entity_poly.pdbx_seq_one_letter_code
_entity_poly.pdbx_strand_id
1 'polypeptide(L)'
;MVSVPGDLHPSWSVAPRPEGQRCLGRWAASVLALAPDGRPLFGGQAFTCAAPGGSPATASVDQLTILDCILQGARLYIVDLLAWKGYDLVNATRQFRHYWMVTKADEMHMSSASSPAHAYAVCVLPSAPCTRQAVWQAYHGAGLLQDAPVQDGLLFHHVDALYEPGYTPLTLVWKDARCSTHEVDSFDAGDVAHQQPHLVVLRCTADGRLQTADGVDLGDGAALERNRLHRFTIGGVDINAEAPTLLHCEYAGACSPAKRLAHSWSKIVFQSTVRNNQRLVTIETIVAGLPDQ
;
A
#
# COMPACT_ATOMS: atom_id res chain seq x y z
N MET A 1 4.95 1.10 9.22
CA MET A 1 4.59 0.97 10.64
C MET A 1 5.79 1.42 11.43
N VAL A 2 5.64 2.45 12.26
CA VAL A 2 6.74 3.03 13.06
C VAL A 2 6.54 2.83 14.56
N SER A 3 5.34 2.41 14.95
CA SER A 3 4.95 1.94 16.28
C SER A 3 3.93 0.81 16.10
N VAL A 4 3.91 -0.14 17.04
CA VAL A 4 2.92 -1.22 17.05
C VAL A 4 1.67 -0.72 17.77
N PRO A 5 0.46 -0.79 17.17
CA PRO A 5 -0.79 -0.47 17.87
C PRO A 5 -0.95 -1.32 19.14
N GLY A 6 -1.33 -0.69 20.25
CA GLY A 6 -1.52 -1.39 21.53
C GLY A 6 -2.69 -2.39 21.49
N ASP A 7 -3.59 -2.25 20.53
CA ASP A 7 -4.77 -3.06 20.29
C ASP A 7 -4.66 -3.90 19.00
N LEU A 8 -3.44 -4.18 18.54
CA LEU A 8 -3.18 -4.93 17.31
C LEU A 8 -4.03 -6.22 17.25
N HIS A 9 -4.14 -6.93 18.36
CA HIS A 9 -5.24 -7.87 18.61
C HIS A 9 -6.22 -7.25 19.61
N PRO A 10 -7.55 -7.30 19.39
CA PRO A 10 -8.25 -7.94 18.27
C PRO A 10 -8.61 -6.99 17.12
N SER A 11 -8.24 -5.71 17.19
CA SER A 11 -8.78 -4.66 16.32
C SER A 11 -8.20 -4.63 14.91
N TRP A 12 -7.20 -5.46 14.60
CA TRP A 12 -6.52 -5.45 13.31
C TRP A 12 -6.47 -6.83 12.67
N SER A 13 -6.45 -6.83 11.34
CA SER A 13 -6.17 -8.01 10.53
C SER A 13 -4.82 -7.86 9.82
N VAL A 14 -4.14 -8.98 9.58
CA VAL A 14 -2.86 -9.07 8.89
C VAL A 14 -3.01 -9.83 7.57
N ALA A 15 -2.22 -9.46 6.57
CA ALA A 15 -2.09 -10.15 5.29
C ALA A 15 -0.63 -10.11 4.81
N PRO A 16 -0.13 -11.16 4.12
CA PRO A 16 1.14 -11.09 3.40
C PRO A 16 0.98 -10.10 2.24
N ARG A 17 1.80 -9.06 2.18
CA ARG A 17 1.68 -8.06 1.11
C ARG A 17 2.46 -8.55 -0.12
N PRO A 18 1.82 -8.73 -1.29
CA PRO A 18 2.55 -9.02 -2.52
C PRO A 18 3.43 -7.85 -2.96
N GLU A 19 4.59 -8.16 -3.54
CA GLU A 19 5.31 -7.24 -4.40
C GLU A 19 4.46 -6.90 -5.62
N GLY A 20 4.43 -5.64 -6.05
CA GLY A 20 3.75 -5.27 -7.28
C GLY A 20 3.26 -3.84 -7.31
N GLN A 21 2.66 -3.49 -8.44
CA GLN A 21 2.09 -2.16 -8.65
C GLN A 21 0.69 -2.11 -8.03
N ARG A 22 0.50 -1.27 -7.00
CA ARG A 22 -0.83 -0.96 -6.48
C ARG A 22 -1.68 -0.34 -7.60
N CYS A 23 -2.92 -0.77 -7.76
CA CYS A 23 -3.82 -0.21 -8.75
C CYS A 23 -5.28 -0.28 -8.32
N LEU A 24 -6.07 0.68 -8.78
CA LEU A 24 -7.51 0.67 -8.66
C LEU A 24 -8.10 0.07 -9.94
N GLY A 25 -8.65 -1.13 -9.85
CA GLY A 25 -9.42 -1.74 -10.94
C GLY A 25 -10.84 -1.21 -10.94
N ARG A 26 -11.26 -0.61 -12.05
CA ARG A 26 -12.62 -0.11 -12.28
C ARG A 26 -13.21 -0.81 -13.50
N TRP A 27 -14.27 -1.57 -13.28
CA TRP A 27 -15.03 -2.24 -14.33
C TRP A 27 -16.43 -1.64 -14.43
N ALA A 28 -16.71 -1.05 -15.59
CA ALA A 28 -17.99 -0.49 -16.01
C ALA A 28 -18.06 -0.58 -17.55
N ALA A 29 -18.75 0.35 -18.23
CA ALA A 29 -18.69 0.47 -19.70
C ALA A 29 -17.24 0.59 -20.26
N SER A 30 -16.32 1.13 -19.47
CA SER A 30 -14.87 1.09 -19.73
C SER A 30 -14.14 0.42 -18.57
N VAL A 31 -13.27 -0.54 -18.89
CA VAL A 31 -12.42 -1.24 -17.92
C VAL A 31 -11.08 -0.53 -17.83
N LEU A 32 -10.71 -0.08 -16.63
CA LEU A 32 -9.47 0.63 -16.38
C LEU A 32 -8.80 0.07 -15.13
N ALA A 33 -7.51 -0.24 -15.21
CA ALA A 33 -6.66 -0.25 -14.03
C ALA A 33 -5.97 1.10 -13.93
N LEU A 34 -6.05 1.74 -12.77
CA LEU A 34 -5.46 3.05 -12.51
C LEU A 34 -4.33 2.91 -11.50
N ALA A 35 -3.17 3.48 -11.78
CA ALA A 35 -2.12 3.66 -10.79
C ALA A 35 -2.61 4.56 -9.62
N PRO A 36 -1.92 4.59 -8.47
CA PRO A 36 -2.33 5.43 -7.34
C PRO A 36 -2.32 6.93 -7.65
N ASP A 37 -1.60 7.32 -8.71
CA ASP A 37 -1.54 8.69 -9.21
C ASP A 37 -2.61 8.99 -10.28
N GLY A 38 -3.56 8.07 -10.48
CA GLY A 38 -4.68 8.18 -11.40
C GLY A 38 -4.34 7.88 -12.86
N ARG A 39 -3.09 7.55 -13.21
CA ARG A 39 -2.76 7.18 -14.59
C ARG A 39 -3.34 5.83 -14.97
N PRO A 40 -3.88 5.68 -16.18
CA PRO A 40 -4.25 4.36 -16.67
C PRO A 40 -3.02 3.48 -16.84
N LEU A 41 -3.09 2.26 -16.33
CA LEU A 41 -2.17 1.18 -16.65
C LEU A 41 -2.50 0.64 -18.05
N PHE A 42 -1.55 -0.11 -18.62
CA PHE A 42 -1.71 -0.75 -19.94
C PHE A 42 -2.09 0.22 -21.08
N GLY A 43 -1.67 1.48 -20.98
CA GLY A 43 -2.05 2.51 -21.96
C GLY A 43 -3.55 2.80 -22.03
N GLY A 44 -4.32 2.45 -20.98
CA GLY A 44 -5.77 2.58 -20.96
C GLY A 44 -6.52 1.47 -21.70
N GLN A 45 -5.82 0.42 -22.14
CA GLN A 45 -6.46 -0.75 -22.71
C GLN A 45 -7.15 -1.58 -21.62
N ALA A 46 -8.33 -2.10 -21.96
CA ALA A 46 -9.01 -3.06 -21.13
C ALA A 46 -8.17 -4.35 -21.02
N PHE A 47 -8.16 -4.94 -19.84
CA PHE A 47 -7.63 -6.28 -19.62
C PHE A 47 -8.76 -7.18 -19.14
N THR A 48 -8.71 -8.47 -19.51
CA THR A 48 -9.76 -9.41 -19.13
C THR A 48 -9.40 -10.16 -17.84
N CYS A 49 -10.36 -10.29 -16.94
CA CYS A 49 -10.22 -11.02 -15.69
C CYS A 49 -11.57 -11.57 -15.22
N ALA A 50 -11.56 -12.38 -14.16
CA ALA A 50 -12.75 -13.02 -13.61
C ALA A 50 -13.62 -12.08 -12.72
N ALA A 51 -13.26 -10.81 -12.57
CA ALA A 51 -14.07 -9.85 -11.81
C ALA A 51 -15.40 -9.54 -12.54
N PRO A 52 -16.46 -9.12 -11.83
CA PRO A 52 -17.70 -8.68 -12.48
C PRO A 52 -17.48 -7.47 -13.39
N GLY A 53 -17.87 -7.59 -14.66
CA GLY A 53 -17.56 -6.60 -15.69
C GLY A 53 -16.14 -6.72 -16.27
N GLY A 54 -15.39 -7.73 -15.82
CA GLY A 54 -14.00 -8.03 -16.20
C GLY A 54 -13.82 -8.69 -17.55
N SER A 55 -14.89 -9.02 -18.27
CA SER A 55 -14.80 -9.56 -19.63
C SER A 55 -15.97 -9.05 -20.48
N PRO A 56 -15.87 -9.10 -21.82
CA PRO A 56 -17.00 -8.75 -22.68
C PRO A 56 -18.28 -9.53 -22.37
N ALA A 57 -18.15 -10.78 -21.87
CA ALA A 57 -19.29 -11.62 -21.52
C ALA A 57 -19.99 -11.20 -20.22
N THR A 58 -19.29 -10.50 -19.31
CA THR A 58 -19.84 -10.03 -18.03
C THR A 58 -19.96 -8.51 -17.95
N ALA A 59 -19.57 -7.80 -19.01
CA ALA A 59 -19.64 -6.35 -19.12
C ALA A 59 -21.10 -5.89 -19.09
N SER A 60 -21.39 -4.92 -18.23
CA SER A 60 -22.71 -4.30 -18.11
C SER A 60 -22.52 -2.81 -17.87
N VAL A 61 -23.22 -1.98 -18.65
CA VAL A 61 -23.13 -0.52 -18.56
C VAL A 61 -23.66 -0.02 -17.20
N ASP A 62 -24.65 -0.71 -16.64
CA ASP A 62 -25.32 -0.34 -15.39
C ASP A 62 -24.65 -0.92 -14.13
N GLN A 63 -23.55 -1.67 -14.29
CA GLN A 63 -22.86 -2.31 -13.16
C GLN A 63 -21.46 -1.74 -13.01
N LEU A 64 -21.17 -1.23 -11.82
CA LEU A 64 -19.86 -0.72 -11.44
C LEU A 64 -19.22 -1.64 -10.41
N THR A 65 -18.02 -2.12 -10.71
CA THR A 65 -17.16 -2.81 -9.76
C THR A 65 -15.87 -2.02 -9.60
N ILE A 66 -15.48 -1.73 -8.36
CA ILE A 66 -14.22 -1.06 -8.03
C ILE A 66 -13.48 -1.92 -7.01
N LEU A 67 -12.30 -2.38 -7.39
CA LEU A 67 -11.39 -3.17 -6.55
C LEU A 67 -10.09 -2.41 -6.36
N ASP A 68 -9.58 -2.42 -5.13
CA ASP A 68 -8.25 -1.95 -4.83
C ASP A 68 -7.30 -3.14 -4.79
N CYS A 69 -6.30 -3.16 -5.69
CA CYS A 69 -5.53 -4.34 -6.02
C CYS A 69 -4.02 -4.09 -5.98
N ILE A 70 -3.24 -5.17 -5.89
CA ILE A 70 -1.82 -5.20 -6.20
C ILE A 70 -1.61 -6.08 -7.43
N LEU A 71 -1.04 -5.53 -8.49
CA LEU A 71 -0.70 -6.23 -9.72
C LEU A 71 0.73 -6.78 -9.65
N GLN A 72 0.86 -8.10 -9.75
CA GLN A 72 2.14 -8.82 -9.81
C GLN A 72 2.14 -9.73 -11.04
N GLY A 73 2.94 -9.37 -12.05
CA GLY A 73 2.91 -10.09 -13.34
C GLY A 73 1.51 -10.08 -13.95
N ALA A 74 0.96 -11.27 -14.21
CA ALA A 74 -0.40 -11.47 -14.73
C ALA A 74 -1.44 -11.80 -13.65
N ARG A 75 -1.23 -11.36 -12.40
CA ARG A 75 -2.12 -11.64 -11.27
C ARG A 75 -2.49 -10.39 -10.51
N LEU A 76 -3.77 -10.24 -10.23
CA LEU A 76 -4.36 -9.17 -9.42
C LEU A 76 -4.72 -9.73 -8.04
N TYR A 77 -4.00 -9.27 -7.02
CA TYR A 77 -4.34 -9.53 -5.63
C TYR A 77 -5.29 -8.44 -5.14
N ILE A 78 -6.55 -8.78 -4.93
CA ILE A 78 -7.57 -7.86 -4.42
C ILE A 78 -7.29 -7.60 -2.95
N VAL A 79 -7.00 -6.35 -2.62
CA VAL A 79 -6.78 -5.89 -1.24
C VAL A 79 -8.04 -5.32 -0.64
N ASP A 80 -8.87 -4.57 -1.37
CA ASP A 80 -10.13 -4.04 -0.88
C ASP A 80 -11.21 -4.00 -1.97
N LEU A 81 -12.48 -3.91 -1.55
CA LEU A 81 -13.67 -3.90 -2.38
C LEU A 81 -14.49 -2.62 -2.15
N LEU A 82 -14.43 -1.66 -3.07
CA LEU A 82 -15.08 -0.36 -2.89
C LEU A 82 -16.48 -0.32 -3.51
N ALA A 83 -16.68 -1.06 -4.60
CA ALA A 83 -17.99 -1.22 -5.20
C ALA A 83 -18.12 -2.60 -5.85
N TRP A 84 -19.30 -3.21 -5.75
CA TRP A 84 -19.60 -4.50 -6.38
C TRP A 84 -20.90 -4.44 -7.15
N LYS A 85 -20.89 -4.56 -8.48
CA LYS A 85 -22.11 -4.52 -9.32
C LYS A 85 -23.08 -3.37 -8.97
N GLY A 86 -22.55 -2.18 -8.70
CA GLY A 86 -23.33 -0.99 -8.35
C GLY A 86 -23.62 -0.78 -6.85
N TYR A 87 -23.32 -1.76 -5.99
CA TYR A 87 -23.37 -1.56 -4.53
C TYR A 87 -22.13 -0.79 -4.06
N ASP A 88 -22.34 0.40 -3.49
CA ASP A 88 -21.28 1.21 -2.88
C ASP A 88 -20.93 0.69 -1.47
N LEU A 89 -19.64 0.45 -1.25
CA LEU A 89 -19.09 -0.13 -0.02
C LEU A 89 -18.04 0.77 0.64
N VAL A 90 -17.77 1.97 0.11
CA VAL A 90 -16.75 2.90 0.63
C VAL A 90 -16.99 3.23 2.11
N ASN A 91 -18.25 3.41 2.50
CA ASN A 91 -18.67 3.73 3.87
C ASN A 91 -18.92 2.50 4.76
N ALA A 92 -18.65 1.28 4.28
CA ALA A 92 -18.70 0.08 5.11
C ALA A 92 -17.37 -0.11 5.86
N THR A 93 -17.38 -0.85 6.96
CA THR A 93 -16.15 -1.20 7.67
C THR A 93 -15.29 -2.16 6.85
N ARG A 94 -13.98 -2.11 7.06
CA ARG A 94 -12.99 -2.99 6.42
C ARG A 94 -13.34 -4.47 6.61
N GLN A 95 -13.77 -4.88 7.81
CA GLN A 95 -14.18 -6.26 8.08
C GLN A 95 -15.36 -6.69 7.22
N PHE A 96 -16.37 -5.82 7.05
CA PHE A 96 -17.52 -6.12 6.21
C PHE A 96 -17.14 -6.19 4.73
N ARG A 97 -16.34 -5.23 4.24
CA ARG A 97 -15.82 -5.26 2.86
C ARG A 97 -15.04 -6.54 2.57
N HIS A 98 -14.20 -6.96 3.51
CA HIS A 98 -13.42 -8.19 3.37
C HIS A 98 -14.31 -9.43 3.35
N TYR A 99 -15.24 -9.57 4.31
CA TYR A 99 -16.23 -10.66 4.34
C TYR A 99 -17.00 -10.74 3.02
N TRP A 100 -17.56 -9.62 2.56
CA TRP A 100 -18.35 -9.55 1.34
C TRP A 100 -17.53 -9.94 0.12
N MET A 101 -16.30 -9.42 0.02
CA MET A 101 -15.37 -9.75 -1.05
C MET A 101 -15.07 -11.25 -1.12
N VAL A 102 -14.77 -11.89 0.01
CA VAL A 102 -14.48 -13.33 0.07
C VAL A 102 -15.71 -14.13 -0.35
N THR A 103 -16.90 -13.84 0.19
CA THR A 103 -18.14 -14.51 -0.17
C THR A 103 -18.46 -14.36 -1.66
N LYS A 104 -18.32 -13.17 -2.22
CA LYS A 104 -18.62 -12.94 -3.65
C LYS A 104 -17.59 -13.53 -4.60
N ALA A 105 -16.32 -13.60 -4.19
CA ALA A 105 -15.31 -14.30 -4.96
C ALA A 105 -15.58 -15.81 -5.03
N ASP A 106 -16.03 -16.41 -3.92
CA ASP A 106 -16.40 -17.83 -3.86
C ASP A 106 -17.65 -18.14 -4.70
N GLU A 107 -18.72 -17.34 -4.57
CA GLU A 107 -19.95 -17.45 -5.35
C GLU A 107 -19.72 -17.39 -6.87
N MET A 108 -18.76 -16.57 -7.32
CA MET A 108 -18.44 -16.42 -8.75
C MET A 108 -17.36 -17.37 -9.23
N HIS A 109 -16.84 -18.23 -8.36
CA HIS A 109 -15.71 -19.11 -8.64
C HIS A 109 -14.54 -18.34 -9.28
N MET A 110 -14.21 -17.17 -8.71
CA MET A 110 -13.14 -16.34 -9.23
C MET A 110 -11.84 -17.14 -9.26
N SER A 111 -11.33 -17.40 -10.46
CA SER A 111 -10.15 -18.25 -10.64
C SER A 111 -8.87 -17.50 -10.28
N SER A 112 -8.05 -18.15 -9.45
CA SER A 112 -6.67 -17.74 -9.15
C SER A 112 -5.67 -18.08 -10.27
N ALA A 113 -6.15 -18.73 -11.35
CA ALA A 113 -5.39 -19.04 -12.55
C ALA A 113 -5.82 -18.16 -13.73
N SER A 114 -4.87 -17.78 -14.58
CA SER A 114 -5.16 -17.14 -15.86
C SER A 114 -5.68 -18.16 -16.86
N SER A 115 -6.43 -17.69 -17.85
CA SER A 115 -6.97 -18.51 -18.95
C SER A 115 -7.05 -17.69 -20.24
N PRO A 116 -7.28 -18.31 -21.41
CA PRO A 116 -7.50 -17.56 -22.64
C PRO A 116 -8.66 -16.56 -22.56
N ALA A 117 -9.66 -16.84 -21.72
CA ALA A 117 -10.79 -15.93 -21.48
C ALA A 117 -10.43 -14.80 -20.48
N HIS A 118 -9.51 -15.06 -19.55
CA HIS A 118 -9.10 -14.17 -18.48
C HIS A 118 -7.58 -14.06 -18.43
N ALA A 119 -7.03 -13.08 -19.16
CA ALA A 119 -5.58 -12.88 -19.25
C ALA A 119 -4.93 -12.65 -17.88
N TYR A 120 -5.68 -12.08 -16.92
CA TYR A 120 -5.22 -11.86 -15.56
C TYR A 120 -5.98 -12.73 -14.55
N ALA A 121 -5.22 -13.48 -13.77
CA ALA A 121 -5.72 -14.19 -12.59
C ALA A 121 -6.17 -13.18 -11.53
N VAL A 122 -7.23 -13.51 -10.79
CA VAL A 122 -7.72 -12.65 -9.71
C VAL A 122 -7.77 -13.45 -8.41
N CYS A 123 -7.08 -12.95 -7.39
CA CYS A 123 -6.98 -13.60 -6.09
C CYS A 123 -7.39 -12.63 -5.01
N VAL A 124 -8.34 -13.00 -4.15
CA VAL A 124 -8.59 -12.24 -2.92
C VAL A 124 -7.36 -12.36 -2.03
N LEU A 125 -6.82 -11.23 -1.57
CA LEU A 125 -5.71 -11.26 -0.63
C LEU A 125 -6.23 -11.77 0.72
N PRO A 126 -5.71 -12.90 1.23
CA PRO A 126 -6.17 -13.48 2.48
C PRO A 126 -5.85 -12.52 3.63
N SER A 127 -6.77 -12.41 4.57
CA SER A 127 -6.57 -11.64 5.79
C SER A 127 -7.04 -12.44 6.99
N ALA A 128 -6.27 -12.39 8.08
CA ALA A 128 -6.57 -13.08 9.32
C ALA A 128 -6.48 -12.11 10.51
N PRO A 129 -7.18 -12.36 11.63
CA PRO A 129 -6.96 -11.62 12.87
C PRO A 129 -5.47 -11.64 13.27
N CYS A 130 -4.98 -10.56 13.88
CA CYS A 130 -3.58 -10.50 14.31
C CYS A 130 -3.33 -11.39 15.54
N THR A 131 -3.10 -12.68 15.31
CA THR A 131 -2.59 -13.60 16.32
C THR A 131 -1.11 -13.83 16.05
N ARG A 132 -0.36 -14.33 17.04
CA ARG A 132 1.06 -14.67 16.86
C ARG A 132 1.24 -15.64 15.71
N GLN A 133 0.40 -16.67 15.64
CA GLN A 133 0.41 -17.64 14.55
C GLN A 133 0.12 -16.99 13.19
N ALA A 134 -0.94 -16.17 13.09
CA ALA A 134 -1.35 -15.55 11.82
C ALA A 134 -0.30 -14.56 11.31
N VAL A 135 0.28 -13.73 12.19
CA VAL A 135 1.36 -12.81 11.83
C VAL A 135 2.59 -13.58 11.38
N TRP A 136 2.95 -14.68 12.05
CA TRP A 136 4.04 -15.54 11.62
C TRP A 136 3.83 -16.18 10.26
N GLN A 137 2.64 -16.73 10.02
CA GLN A 137 2.30 -17.31 8.72
C GLN A 137 2.39 -16.27 7.60
N ALA A 138 1.81 -15.08 7.82
CA ALA A 138 1.89 -13.98 6.87
C ALA A 138 3.34 -13.52 6.63
N TYR A 139 4.18 -13.47 7.67
CA TYR A 139 5.59 -13.05 7.55
C TYR A 139 6.45 -14.05 6.76
N HIS A 140 6.15 -15.35 6.89
CA HIS A 140 6.88 -16.41 6.21
C HIS A 140 6.32 -16.72 4.82
N GLY A 141 5.29 -16.00 4.36
CA GLY A 141 4.59 -16.29 3.11
C GLY A 141 3.94 -17.68 3.06
N ALA A 142 3.78 -18.32 4.23
CA ALA A 142 3.40 -19.72 4.33
C ALA A 142 1.90 -19.87 4.67
N GLY A 143 1.20 -20.69 3.90
CA GLY A 143 -0.10 -21.25 4.29
C GLY A 143 -1.36 -20.44 3.96
N LEU A 144 -1.25 -19.28 3.29
CA LEU A 144 -2.41 -18.45 2.97
C LEU A 144 -2.81 -18.46 1.47
N LEU A 145 -1.90 -18.82 0.56
CA LEU A 145 -2.16 -18.95 -0.88
C LEU A 145 -1.43 -20.18 -1.45
N GLN A 146 -2.10 -20.92 -2.35
CA GLN A 146 -1.54 -22.11 -3.01
C GLN A 146 -0.35 -21.77 -3.92
N ASP A 147 -0.40 -20.61 -4.57
CA ASP A 147 0.70 -19.97 -5.31
C ASP A 147 1.10 -18.70 -4.55
N ALA A 148 1.96 -18.82 -3.54
CA ALA A 148 2.35 -17.68 -2.71
C ALA A 148 2.95 -16.55 -3.58
N PRO A 149 2.50 -15.29 -3.44
CA PRO A 149 3.09 -14.15 -4.12
C PRO A 149 4.56 -14.00 -3.74
N VAL A 150 5.36 -13.40 -4.63
CA VAL A 150 6.59 -12.75 -4.16
C VAL A 150 6.18 -11.67 -3.17
N GLN A 151 6.68 -11.72 -1.96
CA GLN A 151 6.25 -10.86 -0.86
C GLN A 151 7.04 -9.55 -0.82
N ASP A 152 6.38 -8.46 -0.47
CA ASP A 152 6.92 -7.12 -0.17
C ASP A 152 6.31 -6.62 1.15
N GLY A 153 6.54 -7.38 2.22
CA GLY A 153 6.11 -7.03 3.57
C GLY A 153 4.80 -7.64 4.05
N LEU A 154 4.24 -6.98 5.06
CA LEU A 154 2.98 -7.26 5.71
C LEU A 154 2.07 -6.05 5.57
N LEU A 155 0.77 -6.32 5.46
CA LEU A 155 -0.27 -5.32 5.44
C LEU A 155 -1.21 -5.54 6.62
N PHE A 156 -1.38 -4.52 7.44
CA PHE A 156 -2.31 -4.52 8.57
C PHE A 156 -3.44 -3.53 8.32
N HIS A 157 -4.68 -3.94 8.59
CA HIS A 157 -5.83 -3.04 8.53
C HIS A 157 -6.61 -3.09 9.82
N HIS A 158 -7.02 -1.92 10.32
CA HIS A 158 -7.99 -1.86 11.41
C HIS A 158 -9.34 -2.38 10.91
N VAL A 159 -9.99 -3.27 11.67
CA VAL A 159 -11.21 -3.98 11.24
C VAL A 159 -12.38 -3.03 10.98
N ASP A 160 -12.47 -1.92 11.72
CA ASP A 160 -13.53 -0.92 11.57
C ASP A 160 -13.17 0.25 10.64
N ALA A 161 -12.03 0.20 9.94
CA ALA A 161 -11.63 1.28 9.04
C ALA A 161 -12.61 1.47 7.88
N LEU A 162 -13.04 2.71 7.64
CA LEU A 162 -13.70 3.07 6.38
C LEU A 162 -12.67 3.16 5.25
N TYR A 163 -13.13 3.20 3.99
CA TYR A 163 -12.19 3.38 2.88
C TYR A 163 -11.90 4.87 2.71
N GLU A 164 -10.67 5.27 2.99
CA GLU A 164 -10.21 6.65 2.82
C GLU A 164 -9.12 6.68 1.74
N PRO A 165 -9.30 7.43 0.64
CA PRO A 165 -8.24 7.62 -0.33
C PRO A 165 -7.04 8.33 0.30
N GLY A 166 -5.85 7.79 0.11
CA GLY A 166 -4.60 8.40 0.58
C GLY A 166 -3.98 7.64 1.75
N TYR A 167 -3.19 8.35 2.55
CA TYR A 167 -2.56 7.78 3.75
C TYR A 167 -3.52 7.86 4.93
N THR A 168 -3.71 6.74 5.61
CA THR A 168 -4.53 6.63 6.82
C THR A 168 -3.75 5.89 7.89
N PRO A 169 -3.85 6.29 9.18
CA PRO A 169 -3.21 5.54 10.26
C PRO A 169 -3.83 4.16 10.44
N LEU A 170 -5.03 3.90 9.88
CA LEU A 170 -5.76 2.64 10.00
C LEU A 170 -5.32 1.55 8.99
N THR A 171 -4.32 1.84 8.16
CA THR A 171 -3.69 0.88 7.26
C THR A 171 -2.19 0.97 7.38
N LEU A 172 -1.54 -0.09 7.87
CA LEU A 172 -0.11 -0.09 8.15
C LEU A 172 0.61 -1.08 7.23
N VAL A 173 1.74 -0.64 6.69
CA VAL A 173 2.67 -1.51 5.97
C VAL A 173 3.92 -1.69 6.83
N TRP A 174 4.38 -2.93 7.00
CA TRP A 174 5.66 -3.24 7.65
C TRP A 174 6.45 -4.20 6.78
N LYS A 175 7.78 -4.08 6.78
CA LYS A 175 8.67 -4.98 6.03
C LYS A 175 10.07 -4.97 6.62
N ASP A 176 10.82 -6.02 6.32
CA ASP A 176 12.26 -6.11 6.52
C ASP A 176 12.93 -6.86 5.35
N ALA A 177 14.24 -7.08 5.44
CA ALA A 177 15.04 -7.76 4.44
C ALA A 177 14.60 -9.21 4.14
N ARG A 178 13.86 -9.86 5.05
CA ARG A 178 13.39 -11.23 4.83
C ARG A 178 12.18 -11.25 3.91
N CYS A 179 11.18 -10.45 4.23
CA CYS A 179 9.89 -10.48 3.54
C CYS A 179 9.79 -9.48 2.37
N SER A 180 10.87 -8.78 2.04
CA SER A 180 10.92 -7.78 0.98
C SER A 180 12.33 -7.63 0.39
N THR A 181 12.44 -7.73 -0.93
CA THR A 181 13.66 -7.40 -1.69
C THR A 181 13.94 -5.89 -1.76
N HIS A 182 12.92 -5.07 -1.46
CA HIS A 182 12.97 -3.61 -1.51
C HIS A 182 12.88 -2.98 -0.12
N GLU A 183 13.54 -3.55 0.90
CA GLU A 183 13.47 -3.01 2.28
C GLU A 183 13.85 -1.52 2.31
N VAL A 184 14.97 -1.17 1.67
CA VAL A 184 15.49 0.18 1.54
C VAL A 184 15.26 0.68 0.12
N ASP A 185 14.69 1.88 -0.02
CA ASP A 185 14.45 2.50 -1.32
C ASP A 185 15.80 2.71 -2.05
N SER A 186 15.92 2.28 -3.30
CA SER A 186 17.02 2.67 -4.19
C SER A 186 16.47 3.53 -5.33
N PHE A 187 17.23 4.56 -5.70
CA PHE A 187 16.85 5.47 -6.80
C PHE A 187 17.53 5.10 -8.12
N ASP A 188 18.61 4.34 -8.07
CA ASP A 188 19.33 3.83 -9.25
C ASP A 188 19.37 2.30 -9.25
N ALA A 189 19.07 1.72 -10.41
CA ALA A 189 19.19 0.29 -10.63
C ALA A 189 20.67 -0.10 -10.75
N GLY A 190 21.31 -0.47 -9.64
CA GLY A 190 22.67 -1.02 -9.67
C GLY A 190 23.53 -0.80 -8.42
N ASP A 191 23.18 0.14 -7.55
CA ASP A 191 23.94 0.42 -6.33
C ASP A 191 23.34 -0.25 -5.08
N VAL A 192 24.21 -0.49 -4.10
CA VAL A 192 23.80 -1.01 -2.79
C VAL A 192 22.94 0.07 -2.11
N ALA A 193 21.64 -0.18 -1.95
CA ALA A 193 20.64 0.81 -1.51
C ALA A 193 21.05 1.59 -0.23
N HIS A 194 21.82 0.98 0.67
CA HIS A 194 22.33 1.57 1.90
C HIS A 194 23.42 2.65 1.71
N GLN A 195 24.06 2.73 0.54
CA GLN A 195 25.10 3.72 0.22
C GLN A 195 24.53 4.99 -0.41
N GLN A 196 23.26 4.96 -0.85
CA GLN A 196 22.60 6.12 -1.44
C GLN A 196 22.07 7.09 -0.38
N PRO A 197 22.08 8.41 -0.66
CA PRO A 197 21.50 9.38 0.24
C PRO A 197 20.00 9.12 0.42
N HIS A 198 19.51 9.32 1.64
CA HIS A 198 18.08 9.15 1.93
C HIS A 198 17.29 10.30 1.30
N LEU A 199 16.69 10.04 0.14
CA LEU A 199 15.89 11.02 -0.59
C LEU A 199 14.43 11.03 -0.09
N VAL A 200 13.95 12.22 0.24
CA VAL A 200 12.60 12.51 0.70
C VAL A 200 11.90 13.41 -0.30
N VAL A 201 10.60 13.18 -0.52
CA VAL A 201 9.75 14.04 -1.35
C VAL A 201 8.71 14.72 -0.48
N LEU A 202 8.71 16.05 -0.46
CA LEU A 202 7.77 16.87 0.30
C LEU A 202 6.97 17.79 -0.63
N ARG A 203 5.80 18.21 -0.18
CA ARG A 203 5.01 19.25 -0.86
C ARG A 203 5.35 20.62 -0.25
N CYS A 204 5.67 21.59 -1.09
CA CYS A 204 5.60 22.99 -0.69
C CYS A 204 4.14 23.45 -0.84
N THR A 205 3.50 23.85 0.25
CA THR A 205 2.10 24.25 0.30
C THR A 205 1.89 25.68 -0.22
N ALA A 206 0.63 26.13 -0.31
CA ALA A 206 0.30 27.48 -0.77
C ALA A 206 0.82 28.59 0.16
N ASP A 207 0.94 28.30 1.45
CA ASP A 207 1.50 29.14 2.51
C ASP A 207 3.03 29.00 2.66
N GLY A 208 3.68 28.19 1.81
CA GLY A 208 5.14 28.06 1.79
C GLY A 208 5.70 27.14 2.87
N ARG A 209 4.92 26.19 3.38
CA ARG A 209 5.38 25.17 4.33
C ARG A 209 5.73 23.87 3.62
N LEU A 210 6.69 23.13 4.18
CA LEU A 210 7.04 21.79 3.70
C LEU A 210 6.21 20.75 4.44
N GLN A 211 5.41 19.98 3.71
CA GLN A 211 4.54 18.96 4.30
C GLN A 211 4.71 17.58 3.68
N THR A 212 4.57 16.56 4.52
CA THR A 212 4.39 15.17 4.09
C THR A 212 2.98 14.97 3.52
N ALA A 213 2.75 13.84 2.86
CA ALA A 213 1.43 13.53 2.29
C ALA A 213 0.34 13.28 3.34
N ASP A 214 0.72 12.93 4.57
CA ASP A 214 -0.13 12.79 5.75
C ASP A 214 -0.18 14.06 6.63
N GLY A 215 0.29 15.20 6.11
CA GLY A 215 0.07 16.53 6.70
C GLY A 215 1.04 16.93 7.81
N VAL A 216 2.15 16.20 8.01
CA VAL A 216 3.19 16.59 8.97
C VAL A 216 3.97 17.77 8.40
N ASP A 217 3.94 18.89 9.12
CA ASP A 217 4.74 20.09 8.82
C ASP A 217 6.20 19.87 9.26
N LEU A 218 7.13 20.04 8.31
CA LEU A 218 8.56 19.81 8.46
C LEU A 218 9.39 21.08 8.30
N GLY A 219 8.77 22.26 8.28
CA GLY A 219 9.48 23.54 8.28
C GLY A 219 9.16 24.45 7.10
N ASP A 220 10.05 25.41 6.89
CA ASP A 220 9.90 26.48 5.91
C ASP A 220 10.32 26.04 4.50
N GLY A 221 9.46 26.35 3.53
CA GLY A 221 9.67 26.17 2.10
C GLY A 221 9.37 27.45 1.31
N ALA A 222 9.36 28.62 1.95
CA ALA A 222 8.93 29.89 1.34
C ALA A 222 9.72 30.27 0.07
N ALA A 223 10.97 29.84 -0.05
CA ALA A 223 11.81 30.07 -1.22
C ALA A 223 11.53 29.10 -2.40
N LEU A 224 10.68 28.09 -2.21
CA LEU A 224 10.38 27.08 -3.20
C LEU A 224 9.08 27.38 -3.97
N GLU A 225 8.91 26.70 -5.11
CA GLU A 225 7.69 26.83 -5.90
C GLU A 225 6.49 26.25 -5.13
N ARG A 226 5.45 27.06 -4.95
CA ARG A 226 4.26 26.67 -4.20
C ARG A 226 3.45 25.60 -4.93
N ASN A 227 2.72 24.79 -4.17
CA ASN A 227 1.88 23.69 -4.65
C ASN A 227 2.63 22.61 -5.46
N ARG A 228 3.96 22.55 -5.33
CA ARG A 228 4.82 21.60 -6.03
C ARG A 228 5.47 20.61 -5.09
N LEU A 229 5.92 19.50 -5.67
CA LEU A 229 6.73 18.51 -4.97
C LEU A 229 8.21 18.80 -5.17
N HIS A 230 8.95 18.71 -4.08
CA HIS A 230 10.38 18.98 -3.99
C HIS A 230 11.08 17.79 -3.38
N ARG A 231 12.32 17.55 -3.82
CA ARG A 231 13.17 16.47 -3.34
C ARG A 231 14.20 17.03 -2.39
N PHE A 232 14.51 16.27 -1.35
CA PHE A 232 15.50 16.61 -0.35
C PHE A 232 16.32 15.38 -0.03
N THR A 233 17.61 15.54 0.26
CA THR A 233 18.42 14.51 0.92
C THR A 233 18.44 14.80 2.41
N ILE A 234 18.34 13.76 3.23
CA ILE A 234 18.41 13.88 4.69
C ILE A 234 19.46 12.92 5.26
N GLY A 235 20.08 13.31 6.38
CA GLY A 235 20.95 12.43 7.16
C GLY A 235 20.20 11.62 8.22
N GLY A 236 18.99 12.04 8.59
CA GLY A 236 18.16 11.33 9.56
C GLY A 236 16.87 12.06 9.90
N VAL A 237 16.19 11.57 10.94
CA VAL A 237 15.01 12.21 11.54
C VAL A 237 15.18 12.28 13.05
N ASP A 238 14.64 13.32 13.66
CA ASP A 238 14.41 13.35 15.10
C ASP A 238 12.92 13.12 15.36
N ILE A 239 12.60 11.98 15.96
CA ILE A 239 11.24 11.57 16.34
C ILE A 239 10.89 11.95 17.78
N ASN A 240 11.87 12.37 18.59
CA ASN A 240 11.70 12.71 20.00
C ASN A 240 11.61 14.22 20.22
N ALA A 241 11.96 15.03 19.22
CA ALA A 241 11.73 16.46 19.22
C ALA A 241 10.24 16.79 19.44
N GLU A 242 9.96 17.96 20.02
CA GLU A 242 8.59 18.47 20.22
C GLU A 242 7.78 18.52 18.92
N ALA A 243 8.48 18.70 17.79
CA ALA A 243 7.93 18.61 16.44
C ALA A 243 8.79 17.68 15.56
N PRO A 244 8.17 16.86 14.69
CA PRO A 244 8.86 16.04 13.70
C PRO A 244 9.89 16.86 12.91
N THR A 245 11.15 16.44 12.94
CA THR A 245 12.25 17.22 12.34
C THR A 245 13.12 16.36 11.43
N LEU A 246 13.50 16.92 10.28
CA LEU A 246 14.49 16.33 9.37
C LEU A 246 15.91 16.78 9.75
N LEU A 247 16.85 15.84 9.86
CA LEU A 247 18.24 16.12 10.18
C LEU A 247 19.09 16.17 8.91
N HIS A 248 20.01 17.14 8.84
CA HIS A 248 20.89 17.36 7.67
C HIS A 248 20.10 17.40 6.35
N CYS A 249 19.02 18.18 6.33
CA CYS A 249 18.11 18.28 5.18
C CYS A 249 18.67 19.25 4.13
N GLU A 250 18.95 18.76 2.94
CA GLU A 250 19.49 19.53 1.81
C GLU A 250 18.55 19.44 0.61
N TYR A 251 18.38 20.56 -0.10
CA TYR A 251 17.50 20.61 -1.27
C TYR A 251 18.12 19.90 -2.48
N ALA A 252 17.40 18.94 -3.06
CA ALA A 252 17.84 18.11 -4.19
C ALA A 252 17.08 18.41 -5.50
N GLY A 253 16.31 19.51 -5.55
CA GLY A 253 15.61 19.98 -6.74
C GLY A 253 14.11 19.68 -6.78
N ALA A 254 13.43 20.24 -7.77
CA ALA A 254 12.01 20.00 -8.00
C ALA A 254 11.76 18.57 -8.48
N CYS A 255 10.61 17.99 -8.13
CA CYS A 255 10.18 16.71 -8.68
C CYS A 255 9.74 16.84 -10.13
N SER A 256 9.85 15.73 -10.87
CA SER A 256 9.14 15.57 -12.14
C SER A 256 7.63 15.78 -11.93
N PRO A 257 6.91 16.41 -12.87
CA PRO A 257 5.44 16.49 -12.85
C PRO A 257 4.76 15.10 -12.79
N ALA A 258 5.49 14.04 -13.14
CA ALA A 258 5.04 12.68 -13.00
C ALA A 258 5.00 12.18 -11.53
N LYS A 259 5.64 12.85 -10.58
CA LYS A 259 5.45 12.54 -9.16
C LYS A 259 4.23 13.31 -8.68
N ARG A 260 3.22 12.61 -8.14
CA ARG A 260 1.97 13.26 -7.67
C ARG A 260 1.81 13.32 -6.15
N LEU A 261 2.51 12.45 -5.42
CA LEU A 261 2.40 12.35 -3.96
C LEU A 261 3.75 12.62 -3.29
N ALA A 262 3.71 13.36 -2.18
CA ALA A 262 4.81 13.42 -1.23
C ALA A 262 4.96 12.06 -0.51
N HIS A 263 6.09 11.86 0.17
CA HIS A 263 6.22 10.74 1.09
C HIS A 263 5.40 10.99 2.37
N SER A 264 4.89 9.92 2.98
CA SER A 264 4.32 9.99 4.34
C SER A 264 5.42 10.09 5.38
N TRP A 265 5.11 10.64 6.55
CA TRP A 265 6.05 10.72 7.67
C TRP A 265 6.52 9.32 8.09
N SER A 266 5.59 8.38 8.20
CA SER A 266 5.90 6.98 8.55
C SER A 266 6.88 6.31 7.57
N LYS A 267 6.81 6.64 6.28
CA LYS A 267 7.78 6.16 5.27
C LYS A 267 9.16 6.76 5.52
N ILE A 268 9.23 8.06 5.77
CA ILE A 268 10.49 8.79 6.01
C ILE A 268 11.18 8.23 7.26
N VAL A 269 10.45 8.10 8.38
CA VAL A 269 10.98 7.53 9.62
C VAL A 269 11.45 6.09 9.41
N PHE A 270 10.66 5.25 8.75
CA PHE A 270 11.05 3.87 8.46
C PHE A 270 12.34 3.80 7.64
N GLN A 271 12.44 4.55 6.54
CA GLN A 271 13.65 4.55 5.71
C GLN A 271 14.87 5.10 6.45
N SER A 272 14.69 6.14 7.27
CA SER A 272 15.78 6.69 8.08
C SER A 272 16.30 5.69 9.12
N THR A 273 15.39 5.00 9.79
CA THR A 273 15.73 4.07 10.88
C THR A 273 16.39 2.80 10.36
N VAL A 274 15.90 2.25 9.24
CA VAL A 274 16.53 1.09 8.60
C VAL A 274 17.93 1.42 8.06
N ARG A 275 18.11 2.58 7.40
CA ARG A 275 19.43 3.00 6.89
C ARG A 275 20.48 3.17 7.98
N ASN A 276 20.05 3.59 9.17
CA ASN A 276 20.93 3.80 10.33
C ASN A 276 21.02 2.57 11.25
N ASN A 277 20.51 1.40 10.85
CA ASN A 277 20.46 0.18 11.67
C ASN A 277 19.75 0.36 13.03
N GLN A 278 18.79 1.28 13.11
CA GLN A 278 18.02 1.64 14.31
C GLN A 278 16.54 1.27 14.15
N ARG A 279 16.25 0.02 13.74
CA ARG A 279 14.86 -0.44 13.49
C ARG A 279 13.98 -0.22 14.71
N LEU A 280 12.93 0.60 14.56
CA LEU A 280 11.97 0.91 15.64
C LEU A 280 11.03 -0.25 15.93
N VAL A 281 10.64 -0.99 14.89
CA VAL A 281 9.69 -2.09 14.97
C VAL A 281 10.29 -3.29 14.26
N THR A 282 10.55 -4.36 15.01
CA THR A 282 10.95 -5.66 14.47
C THR A 282 9.78 -6.63 14.51
N ILE A 283 9.90 -7.75 13.81
CA ILE A 283 8.83 -8.74 13.83
C ILE A 283 8.64 -9.36 15.21
N GLU A 284 9.72 -9.50 15.99
CA GLU A 284 9.69 -9.94 17.39
C GLU A 284 8.85 -8.99 18.25
N THR A 285 9.02 -7.67 18.06
CA THR A 285 8.23 -6.67 18.78
C THR A 285 6.74 -6.69 18.40
N ILE A 286 6.42 -7.01 17.13
CA ILE A 286 5.04 -7.16 16.67
C ILE A 286 4.38 -8.37 17.33
N VAL A 287 5.06 -9.52 17.38
CA VAL A 287 4.48 -10.78 17.88
C VAL A 287 4.49 -10.92 19.40
N ALA A 288 5.33 -10.16 20.11
CA ALA A 288 5.47 -10.24 21.57
C ALA A 288 4.17 -9.97 22.32
N GLY A 289 3.34 -9.05 21.83
CA GLY A 289 2.07 -8.67 22.46
C GLY A 289 0.85 -9.46 22.00
N LEU A 290 1.01 -10.43 21.09
CA LEU A 290 -0.12 -11.14 20.46
C LEU A 290 -0.43 -12.47 21.14
N PRO A 291 -1.71 -12.89 21.20
CA PRO A 291 -2.10 -14.22 21.66
C PRO A 291 -1.63 -15.30 20.67
N ASP A 292 -1.46 -16.54 21.15
CA ASP A 292 -1.03 -17.66 20.29
C ASP A 292 -2.06 -18.02 19.21
N GLN A 293 -3.36 -17.97 19.58
CA GLN A 293 -4.52 -18.26 18.72
C GLN A 293 -5.55 -17.15 18.77
#